data_AF-A0A7V4YS75-F1
#
_entry.id   AF-A0A7V4YS75-F1
#
_cell.length_a   1.000
_cell.length_b   1.000
_cell.length_c   1.000
_cell.angle_alpha   90.00
_cell.angle_beta   90.00
_cell.angle_gamma   90.00
#
_symmetry.space_group_name_H-M   'P 1'
#
loop_
_entity.id
_entity.type
_entity.pdbx_description
1 polymer ?
#
loop_
_entity_poly.entity_id
_entity_poly.type
_entity_poly.pdbx_seq_one_letter_code
_entity_poly.pdbx_strand_id
1 'polypeptide(L)'
;MKKIGILHGKESSFPEAFVARINAKKIKGIHAEPVLVDELEQGNPTPYAVMIDRISQDVPFYRAYLKNAALNGTAVINNPFWWSADEKFFNNCLSTKIGVPVPRTILLPSKQMPPDTSAQSFRNMKYPLDWEKMIDYLGGFPL
;
A
#
# COMPACT_ATOMS: atom_id res chain seq x y z
N MET A 1 0.24 -17.88 -24.30
CA MET A 1 1.13 -18.12 -23.13
C MET A 1 0.75 -17.09 -22.08
N LYS A 2 0.51 -17.48 -20.82
CA LYS A 2 0.19 -16.54 -19.73
C LYS A 2 1.47 -16.09 -19.04
N LYS A 3 1.61 -14.78 -18.85
CA LYS A 3 2.76 -14.15 -18.20
C LYS A 3 2.45 -13.78 -16.75
N ILE A 4 3.39 -14.03 -15.86
CA ILE A 4 3.40 -13.57 -14.47
C ILE A 4 4.53 -12.55 -14.35
N GLY A 5 4.18 -11.27 -14.18
CA GLY A 5 5.13 -10.19 -14.02
C GLY A 5 5.47 -9.96 -12.54
N ILE A 6 6.71 -9.65 -12.21
CA ILE A 6 7.07 -9.01 -10.93
C ILE A 6 7.60 -7.60 -11.16
N LEU A 7 6.89 -6.60 -10.64
CA LEU A 7 7.28 -5.19 -10.68
C LEU A 7 8.03 -4.85 -9.40
N HIS A 8 9.31 -4.50 -9.53
CA HIS A 8 10.19 -4.22 -8.38
C HIS A 8 11.13 -3.05 -8.67
N GLY A 9 11.67 -2.47 -7.60
CA GLY A 9 12.64 -1.38 -7.67
C GLY A 9 14.08 -1.87 -7.53
N LYS A 10 14.85 -1.19 -6.66
CA LYS A 10 16.29 -1.48 -6.43
C LYS A 10 16.58 -2.85 -5.84
N GLU A 11 15.60 -3.47 -5.16
CA GLU A 11 15.76 -4.82 -4.62
C GLU A 11 15.57 -5.83 -5.75
N SER A 12 16.52 -6.75 -5.92
CA SER A 12 16.52 -7.74 -7.02
C SER A 12 16.68 -9.19 -6.57
N SER A 13 17.14 -9.44 -5.35
CA SER A 13 17.41 -10.79 -4.84
C SER A 13 16.16 -11.66 -4.78
N PHE A 14 15.05 -11.12 -4.26
CA PHE A 14 13.78 -11.82 -4.19
C PHE A 14 13.09 -11.92 -5.57
N PRO A 15 12.98 -10.84 -6.37
CA PRO A 15 12.37 -10.90 -7.70
C PRO A 15 13.03 -11.91 -8.64
N GLU A 16 14.36 -11.96 -8.67
CA GLU A 16 15.11 -12.93 -9.47
C GLU A 16 14.83 -14.37 -9.00
N ALA A 17 14.91 -14.61 -7.69
CA ALA A 17 14.60 -15.92 -7.12
C ALA A 17 13.15 -16.36 -7.37
N PHE A 18 12.21 -15.41 -7.31
CA PHE A 18 10.79 -15.64 -7.59
C PHE A 18 10.57 -16.07 -9.06
N VAL A 19 11.14 -15.33 -10.01
CA VAL A 19 11.08 -15.64 -11.44
C VAL A 19 11.71 -17.00 -11.72
N ALA A 20 12.92 -17.23 -11.22
CA ALA A 20 13.63 -18.49 -11.38
C ALA A 20 12.81 -19.68 -10.83
N ARG A 21 12.21 -19.51 -9.64
CA ARG A 21 11.41 -20.56 -9.00
C ARG A 21 10.15 -20.91 -9.79
N ILE A 22 9.44 -19.92 -10.35
CA ILE A 22 8.25 -20.19 -11.17
C ILE A 22 8.65 -20.92 -12.45
N ASN A 23 9.65 -20.40 -13.16
CA ASN A 23 10.09 -20.98 -14.43
C ASN A 23 10.66 -22.40 -14.26
N ALA A 24 11.36 -22.67 -13.14
CA ALA A 24 11.86 -24.01 -12.81
C ALA A 24 10.75 -25.06 -12.63
N LYS A 25 9.50 -24.66 -12.35
CA LYS A 25 8.36 -25.59 -12.27
C LYS A 25 7.94 -26.12 -13.64
N LYS A 26 8.38 -25.50 -14.74
CA LYS A 26 8.12 -25.93 -16.14
C LYS A 26 6.64 -26.21 -16.42
N ILE A 27 5.74 -25.41 -15.84
CA ILE A 27 4.29 -25.54 -16.07
C ILE A 27 3.99 -25.07 -17.51
N LYS A 28 3.37 -25.95 -18.30
CA LYS A 28 3.07 -25.67 -19.71
C LYS A 28 2.24 -24.39 -19.86
N GLY A 29 2.73 -23.47 -20.71
CA GLY A 29 2.03 -22.23 -21.06
C GLY A 29 2.11 -21.11 -20.02
N ILE A 30 2.90 -21.27 -18.95
CA ILE A 30 3.16 -20.25 -17.92
C ILE A 30 4.61 -19.80 -18.00
N HIS A 31 4.84 -18.48 -17.94
CA HIS A 31 6.16 -17.88 -17.86
C HIS A 31 6.16 -16.74 -16.84
N ALA A 32 7.22 -16.64 -16.04
CA ALA A 32 7.46 -15.49 -15.16
C ALA A 32 8.64 -14.67 -15.66
N GLU A 33 8.54 -13.35 -15.50
CA GLU A 33 9.58 -12.38 -15.87
C GLU A 33 9.45 -11.10 -15.02
N PRO A 34 10.51 -10.29 -14.90
CA PRO A 34 10.36 -8.92 -14.43
C PRO A 34 9.35 -8.16 -15.30
N VAL A 35 8.53 -7.31 -14.69
CA VAL A 35 7.64 -6.43 -15.45
C VAL A 35 8.48 -5.38 -16.16
N LEU A 36 8.32 -5.29 -17.47
CA LEU A 36 8.73 -4.12 -18.23
C LEU A 36 7.51 -3.19 -18.34
N VAL A 37 7.58 -2.06 -17.66
CA VAL A 37 6.53 -1.03 -17.74
C VAL A 37 6.74 -0.25 -19.04
N ASP A 38 5.81 -0.42 -19.97
CA ASP A 38 5.79 0.26 -21.26
C ASP A 38 4.84 1.48 -21.23
N GLU A 39 4.59 2.08 -22.40
CA GLU A 39 3.56 3.09 -22.61
C GLU A 39 2.21 2.67 -22.03
N LEU A 40 1.53 3.62 -21.37
CA LEU A 40 0.25 3.41 -20.71
C LEU A 40 -0.81 4.28 -21.38
N GLU A 41 -1.54 3.70 -22.32
CA GLU A 41 -2.77 4.28 -22.83
C GLU A 41 -3.94 3.96 -21.88
N GLN A 42 -4.82 4.95 -21.67
CA GLN A 42 -5.96 4.82 -20.77
C GLN A 42 -6.85 3.66 -21.20
N GLY A 43 -7.03 2.68 -20.32
CA GLY A 43 -7.91 1.54 -20.56
C GLY A 43 -7.30 0.45 -21.42
N ASN A 44 -6.05 0.56 -21.88
CA ASN A 44 -5.42 -0.53 -22.62
C ASN A 44 -4.91 -1.64 -21.68
N PRO A 45 -5.05 -2.92 -22.05
CA PRO A 45 -4.60 -4.04 -21.23
C PRO A 45 -3.08 -4.18 -21.22
N THR A 46 -2.55 -4.84 -20.18
CA THR A 46 -1.15 -5.28 -20.13
C THR A 46 -1.01 -6.71 -20.67
N PRO A 47 0.19 -7.16 -21.11
CA PRO A 47 0.40 -8.54 -21.55
C PRO A 47 0.45 -9.56 -20.39
N TYR A 48 0.32 -9.11 -19.14
CA TYR A 48 0.43 -9.95 -17.95
C TYR A 48 -0.94 -10.48 -17.53
N ALA A 49 -1.00 -11.77 -17.21
CA ALA A 49 -2.19 -12.36 -16.58
C ALA A 49 -2.18 -12.09 -15.06
N VAL A 50 -0.99 -12.05 -14.47
CA VAL A 50 -0.76 -11.74 -13.05
C VAL A 50 0.41 -10.76 -12.94
N MET A 51 0.32 -9.77 -12.06
CA MET A 51 1.42 -8.88 -11.71
C MET A 51 1.63 -8.86 -10.20
N ILE A 52 2.88 -9.01 -9.76
CA ILE A 52 3.30 -8.88 -8.38
C ILE A 52 3.90 -7.50 -8.18
N ASP A 53 3.27 -6.68 -7.35
CA ASP A 53 3.70 -5.34 -7.01
C ASP A 53 4.60 -5.33 -5.78
N ARG A 54 5.83 -4.83 -5.94
CA ARG A 54 6.82 -4.67 -4.88
C ARG A 54 7.34 -3.24 -4.74
N ILE A 55 6.79 -2.27 -5.47
CA ILE A 55 7.38 -0.91 -5.56
C ILE A 55 6.35 0.22 -5.76
N SER A 56 5.09 -0.07 -6.06
CA SER A 56 4.11 0.99 -6.33
C SER A 56 3.81 1.88 -5.13
N GLN A 57 4.19 1.47 -3.92
CA GLN A 57 4.14 2.30 -2.72
C GLN A 57 4.98 3.58 -2.86
N ASP A 58 6.12 3.50 -3.54
CA ASP A 58 7.11 4.57 -3.65
C ASP A 58 6.96 5.36 -4.95
N VAL A 59 6.37 4.77 -5.98
CA VAL A 59 6.28 5.35 -7.33
C VAL A 59 4.81 5.50 -7.74
N PRO A 60 4.23 6.72 -7.65
CA PRO A 60 2.82 6.96 -7.98
C PRO A 60 2.40 6.50 -9.38
N PHE A 61 3.28 6.63 -10.36
CA PHE A 61 3.05 6.19 -11.73
C PHE A 61 2.78 4.67 -11.81
N TYR A 62 3.60 3.85 -11.15
CA TYR A 62 3.41 2.40 -11.10
C TYR A 62 2.08 2.02 -10.45
N ARG A 63 1.62 2.79 -9.45
CA ARG A 63 0.31 2.55 -8.84
C ARG A 63 -0.83 2.79 -9.84
N ALA A 64 -0.74 3.86 -10.65
CA ALA A 64 -1.71 4.11 -11.71
C ALA A 64 -1.68 3.02 -12.79
N TYR A 65 -0.48 2.59 -13.20
CA TYR A 65 -0.27 1.50 -14.15
C TYR A 65 -0.94 0.20 -13.68
N LEU A 66 -0.71 -0.19 -12.43
CA LEU A 66 -1.29 -1.41 -11.84
C LEU A 66 -2.81 -1.33 -11.69
N LYS A 67 -3.36 -0.16 -11.38
CA LYS A 67 -4.82 0.05 -11.38
C LYS A 67 -5.42 -0.12 -12.77
N ASN A 68 -4.76 0.41 -13.81
CA ASN A 68 -5.17 0.19 -15.19
C ASN A 68 -5.05 -1.29 -15.61
N ALA A 69 -3.98 -1.98 -15.19
CA ALA A 69 -3.82 -3.41 -15.43
C ALA A 69 -4.96 -4.22 -14.78
N ALA A 70 -5.27 -3.92 -13.53
CA ALA A 70 -6.36 -4.55 -12.78
C ALA A 70 -7.73 -4.29 -13.42
N LEU A 71 -7.98 -3.05 -13.87
CA LEU A 71 -9.20 -2.67 -14.60
C LEU A 71 -9.40 -3.53 -15.84
N ASN A 72 -8.31 -3.90 -16.52
CA ASN A 72 -8.33 -4.69 -17.75
C ASN A 72 -8.16 -6.21 -17.53
N GLY A 73 -8.41 -6.69 -16.31
CA GLY A 73 -8.45 -8.13 -16.02
C GLY A 73 -7.12 -8.77 -15.63
N THR A 74 -6.04 -7.99 -15.44
CA THR A 74 -4.80 -8.49 -14.84
C THR A 74 -5.02 -8.71 -13.34
N ALA A 75 -4.70 -9.90 -12.82
CA ALA A 75 -4.70 -10.09 -11.37
C ALA A 75 -3.47 -9.42 -10.75
N VAL A 76 -3.65 -8.47 -9.84
CA VAL A 76 -2.53 -7.73 -9.23
C VAL A 76 -2.40 -8.07 -7.75
N ILE A 77 -1.18 -8.40 -7.31
CA ILE A 77 -0.87 -8.80 -5.93
C ILE A 77 0.26 -7.92 -5.38
N ASN A 78 0.09 -7.14 -4.33
CA ASN A 78 -1.16 -6.94 -3.60
C ASN A 78 -2.15 -6.11 -4.42
N ASN A 79 -3.43 -6.16 -4.03
CA ASN A 79 -4.47 -5.39 -4.71
C ASN A 79 -4.08 -3.89 -4.75
N PRO A 80 -3.98 -3.26 -5.93
CA PRO A 80 -3.43 -1.91 -6.08
C PRO A 80 -4.36 -0.81 -5.55
N PHE A 81 -5.58 -1.18 -5.18
CA PHE A 81 -6.53 -0.28 -4.51
C PHE A 81 -6.36 -0.28 -2.98
N TRP A 82 -5.75 -1.32 -2.40
CA TRP A 82 -5.54 -1.40 -0.95
C TRP A 82 -4.56 -0.33 -0.45
N TRP A 83 -3.55 0.03 -1.24
CA TRP A 83 -2.57 1.04 -0.82
C TRP A 83 -3.18 2.43 -0.59
N SER A 84 -4.30 2.72 -1.25
CA SER A 84 -5.06 3.97 -1.02
C SER A 84 -5.95 3.89 0.22
N ALA A 85 -6.21 2.68 0.74
CA ALA A 85 -7.03 2.43 1.91
C ALA A 85 -6.20 2.10 3.17
N ASP A 86 -4.90 1.83 3.01
CA ASP A 86 -4.02 1.50 4.13
C ASP A 86 -3.72 2.74 4.98
N GLU A 87 -4.25 2.76 6.19
CA GLU A 87 -4.04 3.82 7.17
C GLU A 87 -3.63 3.18 8.51
N LYS A 88 -2.45 3.57 9.01
CA LYS A 88 -1.80 2.91 10.13
C LYS A 88 -2.63 2.98 11.41
N PHE A 89 -3.28 4.11 11.68
CA PHE A 89 -4.11 4.29 12.86
C PHE A 89 -5.38 3.42 12.78
N PHE A 90 -6.04 3.37 11.62
CA PHE A 90 -7.16 2.47 11.37
C PHE A 90 -6.77 1.00 11.56
N ASN A 91 -5.62 0.57 11.04
CA ASN A 91 -5.17 -0.82 11.24
C ASN A 91 -4.94 -1.15 12.72
N ASN A 92 -4.42 -0.20 13.49
CA ASN A 92 -4.28 -0.36 14.93
C ASN A 92 -5.65 -0.46 15.61
N CYS A 93 -6.60 0.41 15.26
CA CYS A 93 -7.99 0.34 15.72
C CYS A 93 -8.64 -1.01 15.37
N LEU A 94 -8.49 -1.49 14.14
CA LEU A 94 -9.03 -2.79 13.70
C LEU A 94 -8.45 -3.93 14.53
N SER A 95 -7.13 -3.90 14.80
CA SER A 95 -6.44 -4.90 15.61
C SER A 95 -7.09 -5.04 17.00
N THR A 96 -7.47 -3.92 17.63
CA THR A 96 -8.19 -3.95 18.93
C THR A 96 -9.57 -4.62 18.84
N LYS A 97 -10.25 -4.54 17.69
CA LYS A 97 -11.59 -5.13 17.49
C LYS A 97 -11.55 -6.63 17.21
N ILE A 98 -10.45 -7.11 16.62
CA ILE A 98 -10.27 -8.53 16.28
C ILE A 98 -9.41 -9.30 17.28
N GLY A 99 -9.03 -8.67 18.40
CA GLY A 99 -8.28 -9.32 19.48
C GLY A 99 -6.78 -9.47 19.22
N VAL A 100 -6.22 -8.73 18.26
CA VAL A 100 -4.77 -8.67 18.03
C VAL A 100 -4.15 -7.67 19.02
N PRO A 101 -3.18 -8.09 19.86
CA PRO A 101 -2.55 -7.19 20.82
C PRO A 101 -1.73 -6.13 20.10
N VAL A 102 -1.99 -4.87 20.43
CA VAL A 102 -1.26 -3.70 19.92
C VAL A 102 -1.02 -2.71 21.07
N PRO A 103 0.03 -1.89 21.02
CA PRO A 103 0.25 -0.83 22.01
C PRO A 103 -0.91 0.16 22.04
N ARG A 104 -1.18 0.73 23.21
CA ARG A 104 -2.11 1.86 23.35
C ARG A 104 -1.62 3.02 22.48
N THR A 105 -2.52 3.55 21.66
CA THR A 105 -2.16 4.52 20.62
C THR A 105 -3.16 5.67 20.59
N ILE A 106 -2.67 6.90 20.46
CA ILE A 106 -3.49 8.11 20.26
C ILE A 106 -3.01 8.81 18.99
N LEU A 107 -3.95 9.19 18.13
CA LEU A 107 -3.71 10.01 16.95
C LEU A 107 -3.74 11.50 17.33
N LEU A 108 -2.69 12.23 16.94
CA LEU A 108 -2.61 13.68 17.13
C LEU A 108 -2.79 14.42 15.79
N PRO A 109 -3.36 15.64 15.81
CA PRO A 109 -3.40 16.48 14.61
C PRO A 109 -1.99 16.88 14.17
N SER A 110 -1.84 17.18 12.87
CA SER A 110 -0.58 17.67 12.30
C SER A 110 -0.10 18.93 13.01
N LYS A 111 1.21 19.00 13.29
CA LYS A 111 1.84 20.22 13.83
C LYS A 111 1.73 21.41 12.87
N GLN A 112 1.87 21.14 11.57
CA GLN A 112 1.76 22.15 10.51
C GLN A 112 0.35 22.11 9.92
N MET A 113 -0.18 23.29 9.58
CA MET A 113 -1.45 23.40 8.88
C MET A 113 -1.33 22.73 7.50
N PRO A 114 -2.19 21.76 7.17
CA PRO A 114 -2.16 21.12 5.86
C PRO A 114 -2.37 22.13 4.71
N PRO A 115 -1.81 21.86 3.51
CA PRO A 115 -2.09 22.66 2.33
C PRO A 115 -3.59 22.80 2.08
N ASP A 116 -4.00 23.93 1.50
CA ASP A 116 -5.39 24.23 1.13
C ASP A 116 -6.40 24.21 2.29
N THR A 117 -5.91 24.32 3.54
CA THR A 117 -6.76 24.46 4.73
C THR A 117 -6.61 25.83 5.38
N SER A 118 -7.59 26.20 6.21
CA SER A 118 -7.58 27.42 7.02
C SER A 118 -8.03 27.11 8.45
N ALA A 119 -7.99 28.10 9.34
CA ALA A 119 -8.52 27.94 10.69
C ALA A 119 -9.99 27.46 10.69
N GLN A 120 -10.80 27.87 9.70
CA GLN A 120 -12.19 27.45 9.58
C GLN A 120 -12.33 25.95 9.26
N SER A 121 -11.35 25.34 8.60
CA SER A 121 -11.30 23.89 8.35
C SER A 121 -11.28 23.08 9.66
N PHE A 122 -10.79 23.67 10.76
CA PHE A 122 -10.66 23.03 12.08
C PHE A 122 -11.81 23.33 13.05
N ARG A 123 -12.91 23.93 12.60
CA ARG A 123 -14.07 24.27 13.48
C ARG A 123 -14.68 23.09 14.26
N ASN A 124 -14.45 21.86 13.81
CA ASN A 124 -14.92 20.63 14.46
C ASN A 124 -13.89 20.04 15.43
N MET A 125 -12.69 20.62 15.53
CA MET A 125 -11.65 20.17 16.45
C MET A 125 -11.80 20.89 17.79
N LYS A 126 -12.00 20.12 18.87
CA LYS A 126 -11.91 20.66 20.22
C LYS A 126 -10.48 21.18 20.45
N TYR A 127 -10.35 22.41 20.93
CA TYR A 127 -9.06 22.96 21.33
C TYR A 127 -9.20 23.76 22.65
N PRO A 128 -8.27 23.60 23.61
CA PRO A 128 -7.17 22.63 23.62
C PRO A 128 -7.67 21.17 23.70
N LEU A 129 -6.83 20.24 23.24
CA LEU A 129 -7.02 18.82 23.50
C LEU A 129 -6.67 18.50 24.96
N ASP A 130 -7.27 17.44 25.50
CA ASP A 130 -7.10 17.00 26.88
C ASP A 130 -5.84 16.14 27.02
N TRP A 131 -4.69 16.80 27.13
CA TRP A 131 -3.38 16.14 27.14
C TRP A 131 -3.16 15.22 28.35
N GLU A 132 -3.64 15.61 29.53
CA GLU A 132 -3.50 14.82 30.75
C GLU A 132 -4.18 13.46 30.59
N LYS A 133 -5.44 13.47 30.13
CA LYS A 133 -6.18 12.23 29.82
C LYS A 133 -5.47 11.35 28.79
N MET A 134 -4.86 11.96 27.77
CA MET A 134 -4.13 11.22 26.73
C MET A 134 -2.89 10.53 27.31
N ILE A 135 -2.12 11.22 28.15
CA ILE A 135 -0.92 10.68 28.81
C ILE A 135 -1.30 9.54 29.77
N ASP A 136 -2.34 9.74 30.57
CA ASP A 136 -2.84 8.70 31.49
C ASP A 136 -3.26 7.43 30.75
N TYR A 137 -3.95 7.57 29.60
CA TYR A 137 -4.31 6.44 28.75
C TYR A 137 -3.08 5.68 28.26
N LEU A 138 -2.02 6.39 27.85
CA LEU A 138 -0.80 5.78 27.34
C LEU A 138 0.04 5.07 28.42
N GLY A 139 -0.24 5.32 29.71
CA GLY A 139 0.46 4.69 30.83
C GLY A 139 1.28 5.65 31.70
N GLY A 140 1.12 6.96 31.54
CA GLY A 140 1.83 7.98 32.30
C GLY A 140 3.14 8.46 31.65
N PHE A 141 3.91 9.24 32.40
CA PHE A 141 5.26 9.73 32.02
C PHE A 141 6.30 9.28 33.06
N PRO A 142 7.52 8.89 32.67
CA PRO A 142 8.05 8.85 31.31
C PRO A 142 7.43 7.71 30.48
N LEU A 143 7.28 7.97 29.18
CA LEU A 143 6.97 6.96 28.18
C LEU A 143 8.19 6.08 27.92
#